data_AF-X1PMB0-F1
#
_entry.id   AF-X1PMB0-F1
#
_cell.length_a   1.000
_cell.length_b   1.000
_cell.length_c   1.000
_cell.angle_alpha   90.00
_cell.angle_beta   90.00
_cell.angle_gamma   90.00
#
_symmetry.space_group_name_H-M   'P 1'
#
loop_
_entity.id
_entity.type
_entity.pdbx_description
1 polymer ?
#
loop_
_entity_poly.entity_id
_entity_poly.type
_entity_poly.pdbx_seq_one_letter_code
_entity_poly.pdbx_strand_id
1 'polypeptide(L)' 'MNDKQLVELAKKTLESYQLCDSCLGRLFRQIEKGSTNKQKGTLIRNNLKQSKKTHAKDCWLCEGLT' A
#
# COMPACT_ATOMS: atom_id res chain seq x y z
N MET A 1 13.50 -9.93 -4.43
CA MET A 1 12.26 -9.83 -5.23
C MET A 1 12.51 -8.79 -6.30
N ASN A 2 12.23 -9.09 -7.57
CA ASN A 2 12.39 -8.10 -8.64
C ASN A 2 11.15 -7.18 -8.72
N ASP A 3 11.26 -6.08 -9.45
CA ASP A 3 10.23 -5.04 -9.48
C ASP A 3 8.88 -5.56 -10.00
N LYS A 4 8.89 -6.46 -10.99
CA LYS A 4 7.65 -7.07 -11.53
C LYS A 4 6.90 -7.89 -10.48
N GLN A 5 7.62 -8.72 -9.72
CA GLN A 5 7.01 -9.51 -8.64
C GLN A 5 6.42 -8.61 -7.56
N LEU A 6 7.05 -7.48 -7.28
CA LEU A 6 6.58 -6.52 -6.27
C LEU A 6 5.27 -5.85 -6.70
N VAL A 7 5.19 -5.42 -7.96
CA VAL A 7 3.98 -4.82 -8.55
C VAL A 7 2.82 -5.80 -8.54
N GLU A 8 3.03 -7.05 -8.96
CA GLU A 8 2.00 -8.09 -8.95
C GLU A 8 1.52 -8.41 -7.53
N LEU A 9 2.43 -8.50 -6.56
CA LEU A 9 2.07 -8.70 -5.17
C LEU A 9 1.24 -7.54 -4.62
N ALA A 10 1.63 -6.30 -4.92
CA ALA A 10 0.89 -5.10 -4.51
C ALA A 10 -0.52 -5.06 -5.11
N LYS A 11 -0.66 -5.43 -6.39
CA LYS A 11 -1.94 -5.54 -7.07
C LYS A 11 -2.86 -6.57 -6.39
N LYS A 12 -2.37 -7.81 -6.22
CA LYS A 12 -3.14 -8.88 -5.54
C LYS A 12 -3.54 -8.50 -4.12
N THR A 13 -2.65 -7.81 -3.40
CA THR A 13 -2.92 -7.34 -2.03
C THR A 13 -4.11 -6.38 -2.02
N LEU A 14 -4.14 -5.41 -2.95
CA LEU A 14 -5.22 -4.43 -3.03
C LEU A 14 -6.53 -4.97 -3.62
N GLU A 15 -6.47 -6.06 -4.38
CA GLU A 15 -7.66 -6.81 -4.82
C GLU A 15 -8.27 -7.62 -3.67
N SER A 16 -7.44 -8.13 -2.76
CA SER A 16 -7.86 -9.00 -1.66
C SER A 16 -8.27 -8.22 -0.41
N TYR A 17 -7.64 -7.07 -0.15
CA TYR A 17 -7.79 -6.34 1.11
C TYR A 17 -7.96 -4.84 0.88
N GLN A 18 -8.92 -4.25 1.61
CA GLN A 18 -9.07 -2.79 1.66
C GLN A 18 -8.04 -2.19 2.61
N LEU A 19 -6.91 -1.75 2.09
CA LEU A 19 -5.83 -1.18 2.90
C LEU A 19 -5.72 0.33 2.70
N CYS A 20 -5.48 1.07 3.79
CA CYS A 20 -5.03 2.46 3.72
C CYS A 20 -3.56 2.54 3.26
N ASP A 21 -3.11 3.73 2.86
CA ASP A 21 -1.75 3.92 2.34
C ASP A 21 -0.67 3.63 3.39
N SER A 22 -0.93 3.92 4.67
CA SER A 22 0.01 3.59 5.76
C SER A 22 0.22 2.08 5.90
N CYS A 23 -0.84 1.28 5.84
CA CYS A 23 -0.75 -0.18 5.91
C CYS A 23 -0.11 -0.77 4.65
N LEU A 24 -0.52 -0.28 3.48
CA LEU A 24 0.07 -0.70 2.21
C LEU A 24 1.58 -0.45 2.19
N GLY A 25 2.04 0.77 2.51
CA GLY A 25 3.47 1.05 2.52
C GLY A 25 4.26 0.31 3.61
N ARG A 26 3.61 -0.06 4.73
CA ARG A 26 4.22 -0.90 5.76
C ARG A 26 4.55 -2.31 5.23
N LEU A 27 3.68 -2.89 4.41
CA LEU A 27 3.90 -4.20 3.77
C LEU A 27 5.06 -4.17 2.77
N PHE A 28 5.34 -3.02 2.17
CA PHE A 28 6.38 -2.83 1.17
C PHE A 28 7.50 -1.89 1.66
N ARG A 29 7.95 -2.09 2.91
CA ARG A 29 8.95 -1.22 3.58
C ARG A 29 10.26 -1.09 2.80
N GLN A 30 10.63 -2.09 2.00
CA GLN A 30 11.84 -2.09 1.18
C GLN A 30 11.82 -1.06 0.04
N ILE A 31 10.66 -0.53 -0.34
CA ILE A 31 10.55 0.52 -1.36
C ILE A 31 11.00 1.84 -0.75
N GLU A 32 11.80 2.60 -1.50
CA GLU A 32 12.13 4.01 -1.28
C GLU A 32 12.60 4.34 0.15
N LYS A 33 13.92 4.36 0.35
CA LYS A 33 14.52 4.68 1.65
C LYS A 33 14.21 6.13 2.05
N GLY A 34 13.90 6.36 3.32
CA GLY A 34 13.62 7.70 3.87
C GLY A 34 12.16 8.13 3.81
N SER A 35 11.30 7.44 3.05
CA SER A 35 9.88 7.78 2.94
C SER A 35 9.05 7.16 4.07
N THR A 36 7.97 7.84 4.46
CA THR A 36 6.98 7.31 5.42
C THR A 36 6.18 6.17 4.79
N ASN A 37 5.56 5.32 5.62
CA ASN A 37 4.69 4.26 5.13
C ASN A 37 3.54 4.82 4.27
N LYS A 38 2.95 5.96 4.66
CA LYS A 38 1.88 6.62 3.88
C LYS A 38 2.35 7.04 2.49
N GLN A 39 3.55 7.62 2.38
CA GLN A 39 4.13 8.01 1.08
C GLN A 39 4.37 6.79 0.21
N LYS A 40 4.94 5.71 0.76
CA LYS A 40 5.16 4.45 0.03
C LYS A 40 3.86 3.85 -0.50
N GLY A 41 2.82 3.79 0.35
CA GLY A 41 1.50 3.31 -0.08
C GLY A 41 0.91 4.16 -1.21
N THR A 42 1.03 5.49 -1.09
CA THR A 42 0.58 6.42 -2.14
C THR A 42 1.32 6.17 -3.45
N LEU A 43 2.65 5.99 -3.41
CA LEU A 43 3.47 5.69 -4.58
C LEU A 43 3.04 4.38 -5.25
N ILE A 44 2.86 3.31 -4.46
CA ILE A 44 2.39 2.01 -4.96
C ILE A 44 1.05 2.16 -5.67
N ARG A 45 0.10 2.86 -5.03
CA ARG A 45 -1.24 3.05 -5.59
C ARG A 45 -1.23 3.82 -6.91
N ASN A 46 -0.41 4.87 -6.98
CA ASN A 46 -0.22 5.67 -8.19
C ASN A 46 0.39 4.84 -9.33
N ASN A 47 1.42 4.04 -9.03
CA ASN A 47 2.05 3.15 -10.02
C ASN A 47 1.08 2.10 -10.56
N LEU A 48 0.17 1.60 -9.73
CA LEU A 48 -0.89 0.67 -10.12
C LEU A 48 -2.08 1.35 -10.80
N LYS A 49 -2.08 2.69 -10.94
CA LYS A 49 -3.21 3.49 -11.42
C LYS A 49 -4.50 3.23 -10.64
N GLN A 50 -4.39 2.87 -9.37
CA GLN A 50 -5.53 2.54 -8.52
C GLN A 50 -5.95 3.78 -7.73
N SER A 51 -6.98 4.47 -8.21
CA SER A 51 -7.45 5.73 -7.60
C SER A 51 -8.24 5.55 -6.31
N LYS A 52 -8.79 4.35 -6.07
CA LYS A 52 -9.56 4.05 -4.86
C LYS A 52 -8.65 4.04 -3.63
N LYS A 53 -8.78 5.08 -2.81
CA LYS A 53 -8.15 5.17 -1.49
C LYS A 53 -9.09 4.62 -0.43
N THR A 54 -8.51 3.93 0.55
CA THR A 54 -9.20 3.50 1.76
C THR A 54 -8.76 4.40 2.90
N HIS A 55 -9.71 4.97 3.64
CA HIS A 55 -9.40 5.73 4.85
C HIS A 55 -8.87 4.79 5.95
N ALA A 56 -8.08 5.32 6.88
CA ALA A 56 -7.53 4.52 7.98
C ALA A 56 -8.63 3.81 8.78
N LYS A 57 -9.75 4.48 9.05
CA LYS A 57 -10.93 3.93 9.75
C LYS A 57 -11.60 2.76 9.03
N ASP A 58 -11.49 2.71 7.71
CA ASP A 58 -12.12 1.67 6.86
C ASP A 58 -11.07 0.61 6.42
N CYS A 59 -9.85 0.69 6.97
CA CYS A 59 -8.76 -0.21 6.64
C CYS A 59 -8.96 -1.55 7.32
N TRP A 60 -8.99 -2.63 6.52
CA TRP A 60 -9.11 -4.01 7.00
C TRP A 60 -8.03 -4.40 8.02
N LEU A 61 -6.85 -3.77 7.96
CA LEU A 61 -5.72 -4.15 8.81
C LEU A 61 -5.62 -3.33 10.10
N CYS A 62 -5.78 -2.01 10.03
CA CYS A 62 -5.49 -1.14 11.17
C CYS A 62 -6.72 -0.55 11.83
N GLU A 63 -7.88 -0.52 11.17
CA GLU A 63 -9.14 -0.02 11.75
C GLU A 63 -9.00 1.37 12.41
N GLY A 64 -8.15 2.24 11.85
CA GLY A 64 -7.85 3.59 12.35
C GLY A 64 -6.63 3.73 13.27
N LEU A 65 -6.00 2.63 13.71
CA LEU A 65 -4.87 2.61 14.65
C LEU A 65 -3.49 2.71 13.94
N THR A 66 -3.29 3.76 13.12
CA THR A 66 -2.12 3.86 12.21
C THR A 66 -0.87 4.45 12.82
#